data_AF-A0A2X0LG14-F1
#
_entry.id   AF-A0A2X0LG14-F1
#
_cell.length_a   1.000
_cell.length_b   1.000
_cell.length_c   1.000
_cell.angle_alpha   90.00
_cell.angle_beta   90.00
_cell.angle_gamma   90.00
#
_symmetry.space_group_name_H-M   'P 1'
#
loop_
_entity.id
_entity.type
_entity.pdbx_description
1 polymer ?
#
loop_
_entity_poly.entity_id
_entity_poly.type
_entity_poly.pdbx_seq_one_letter_code
_entity_poly.pdbx_strand_id
1 'polypeptide(L)'
;MRSTTTVLTAVKRLSRPIAPCSSHNLALNVQRPLRRHASTLIATTTSSTRSRFGLVLSAASFRSSSTPSNTRGYASNPYEGPSDSTRTRAAVGVSSSTSSMSFLSPPHPASSAPSSIPCQPFTLRAGAIFAVTGLGLYFYFQKEKAKIQAHKEQEHATAKIGRPNIGGPFVLTDQEGKSFSDQDMVGKWSLVYFGFTNCPDICPEELDKMGLVVKAISKSHKIDILPIFITCDPARDNVQAVKAYVQDFIPSLVGLTGTYEDIKKCCKAYRVYFSTPPDAKPTDDYLVDHSIFFYLMDPNGKFVDAFGRSMGPVEVENKIGKYLSLWNQTDGKEGWSDMK
;
A
#
# COMPACT_ATOMS: atom_id res chain seq x y z
N MET A 1 34.95 -5.60 -59.99
CA MET A 1 35.18 -4.88 -61.25
C MET A 1 33.99 -3.96 -61.48
N ARG A 2 34.09 -2.70 -61.02
CA ARG A 2 34.06 -1.46 -61.83
C ARG A 2 32.96 -1.43 -62.91
N SER A 3 31.94 -0.61 -62.71
CA SER A 3 31.75 0.58 -63.54
C SER A 3 30.71 1.55 -62.98
N THR A 4 30.95 2.80 -63.32
CA THR A 4 30.42 4.06 -62.80
C THR A 4 29.35 4.67 -63.72
N THR A 5 28.64 5.68 -63.20
CA THR A 5 28.01 6.83 -63.89
C THR A 5 26.61 6.64 -64.53
N THR A 6 25.59 7.39 -64.05
CA THR A 6 25.09 8.66 -64.68
C THR A 6 23.64 9.00 -64.26
N VAL A 7 23.48 10.27 -63.94
CA VAL A 7 22.31 11.11 -63.59
C VAL A 7 21.15 11.04 -64.59
N LEU A 8 19.90 11.08 -64.10
CA LEU A 8 18.76 11.60 -64.89
C LEU A 8 17.72 12.30 -64.01
N THR A 9 17.55 13.58 -64.29
CA THR A 9 16.57 14.52 -63.76
C THR A 9 15.22 14.32 -64.46
N ALA A 10 14.09 14.30 -63.74
CA ALA A 10 12.78 14.52 -64.35
C ALA A 10 11.76 15.15 -63.38
N VAL A 11 11.22 16.28 -63.85
CA VAL A 11 10.26 17.20 -63.24
C VAL A 11 8.83 16.66 -63.39
N LYS A 12 8.00 16.72 -62.34
CA LYS A 12 6.56 16.98 -62.54
C LYS A 12 5.89 17.67 -61.33
N ARG A 13 5.73 18.98 -61.50
CA ARG A 13 4.78 19.90 -60.86
C ARG A 13 3.34 19.35 -61.00
N LEU A 14 2.53 19.45 -59.95
CA LEU A 14 1.10 19.77 -60.08
C LEU A 14 0.60 20.42 -58.79
N SER A 15 -0.25 21.42 -58.98
CA SER A 15 -0.47 22.56 -58.10
C SER A 15 -1.96 22.66 -57.75
N ARG A 16 -2.29 22.83 -56.45
CA ARG A 16 -3.43 23.61 -55.85
C ARG A 16 -4.88 23.23 -56.31
N PRO A 17 -5.97 23.82 -55.75
CA PRO A 17 -6.23 24.71 -54.58
C PRO A 17 -7.24 24.08 -53.56
N ILE A 18 -7.45 24.51 -52.30
CA ILE A 18 -7.93 25.75 -51.63
C ILE A 18 -9.43 26.12 -51.85
N ALA A 19 -10.23 25.84 -50.78
CA ALA A 19 -11.40 26.55 -50.21
C ALA A 19 -12.75 26.59 -51.01
N PRO A 20 -13.91 27.00 -50.42
CA PRO A 20 -14.18 27.46 -49.04
C PRO A 20 -15.43 26.87 -48.33
N CYS A 21 -15.50 27.08 -47.00
CA CYS A 21 -16.73 27.09 -46.21
C CYS A 21 -17.59 28.32 -46.53
N SER A 22 -18.91 28.15 -46.61
CA SER A 22 -19.86 29.23 -46.34
C SER A 22 -21.27 28.71 -46.01
N SER A 23 -21.75 29.21 -44.87
CA SER A 23 -23.09 29.75 -44.58
C SER A 23 -24.37 28.88 -44.60
N HIS A 24 -25.05 28.95 -43.44
CA HIS A 24 -26.47 29.25 -43.25
C HIS A 24 -27.54 28.39 -43.95
N ASN A 25 -28.39 27.71 -43.18
CA ASN A 25 -29.71 28.23 -42.76
C ASN A 25 -30.67 27.15 -42.22
N LEU A 26 -31.45 27.62 -41.23
CA LEU A 26 -32.86 27.34 -40.94
C LEU A 26 -33.41 25.90 -40.82
N ALA A 27 -33.87 25.63 -39.60
CA ALA A 27 -35.27 25.41 -39.21
C ALA A 27 -36.09 24.30 -39.88
N LEU A 28 -36.69 23.44 -39.02
CA LEU A 28 -38.10 23.02 -38.95
C LEU A 28 -38.14 21.70 -38.13
N ASN A 29 -38.54 21.74 -36.87
CA ASN A 29 -39.93 21.53 -36.42
C ASN A 29 -40.54 20.19 -36.88
N VAL A 30 -40.49 19.16 -36.03
CA VAL A 30 -41.61 18.20 -35.86
C VAL A 30 -41.67 17.73 -34.40
N GLN A 31 -42.57 18.35 -33.65
CA GLN A 31 -43.16 17.84 -32.42
C GLN A 31 -44.19 16.75 -32.75
N ARG A 32 -44.35 15.74 -31.85
CA ARG A 32 -45.58 14.96 -31.49
C ARG A 32 -45.34 13.43 -31.43
N PRO A 33 -46.19 12.64 -30.72
CA PRO A 33 -46.87 12.92 -29.46
C PRO A 33 -46.91 11.71 -28.48
N LEU A 34 -47.32 12.02 -27.25
CA LEU A 34 -47.89 11.13 -26.23
C LEU A 34 -48.99 10.21 -26.78
N ARG A 35 -49.04 8.96 -26.28
CA ARG A 35 -50.27 8.16 -26.24
C ARG A 35 -50.53 7.65 -24.83
N ARG A 36 -51.77 7.89 -24.39
CA ARG A 36 -52.33 7.74 -23.05
C ARG A 36 -53.40 6.65 -23.07
N HIS A 37 -53.55 5.99 -21.92
CA HIS A 37 -54.74 5.34 -21.34
C HIS A 37 -55.33 4.08 -21.99
N ALA A 38 -55.54 3.03 -21.18
CA ALA A 38 -56.85 2.77 -20.57
C ALA A 38 -56.80 1.66 -19.50
N SER A 39 -57.70 1.83 -18.53
CA SER A 39 -57.90 1.15 -17.26
C SER A 39 -58.50 -0.26 -17.36
N THR A 40 -58.37 -1.05 -16.29
CA THR A 40 -59.47 -1.94 -15.82
C THR A 40 -59.39 -2.11 -14.30
N LEU A 41 -60.47 -1.70 -13.63
CA LEU A 41 -60.82 -1.94 -12.23
C LEU A 41 -61.64 -3.23 -12.14
N ILE A 42 -61.40 -4.10 -11.15
CA ILE A 42 -62.43 -4.94 -10.50
C ILE A 42 -62.08 -5.03 -9.01
N ALA A 43 -63.12 -4.93 -8.18
CA ALA A 43 -63.10 -4.82 -6.72
C ALA A 43 -63.56 -6.12 -6.01
N THR A 44 -63.46 -6.08 -4.66
CA THR A 44 -64.15 -6.91 -3.64
C THR A 44 -63.52 -8.30 -3.38
N THR A 45 -63.42 -8.89 -2.17
CA THR A 45 -64.13 -8.77 -0.87
C THR A 45 -63.26 -9.25 0.32
N THR A 46 -63.72 -8.86 1.51
CA THR A 46 -63.40 -9.13 2.93
C THR A 46 -63.22 -10.57 3.48
N SER A 47 -62.74 -10.62 4.74
CA SER A 47 -62.85 -11.62 5.83
C SER A 47 -61.61 -12.50 6.06
N SER A 48 -60.86 -12.40 7.16
CA SER A 48 -61.16 -12.66 8.58
C SER A 48 -61.51 -14.12 8.87
N THR A 49 -60.56 -14.89 9.42
CA THR A 49 -60.88 -15.84 10.49
C THR A 49 -59.65 -16.18 11.33
N ARG A 50 -59.96 -16.32 12.62
CA ARG A 50 -59.13 -16.43 13.82
C ARG A 50 -59.29 -17.85 14.33
N SER A 51 -58.20 -18.54 14.68
CA SER A 51 -58.14 -19.63 15.67
C SER A 51 -56.82 -20.38 15.52
N ARG A 52 -56.16 -20.93 16.54
CA ARG A 52 -56.18 -20.86 18.01
C ARG A 52 -55.22 -21.99 18.43
N PHE A 53 -54.59 -21.80 19.59
CA PHE A 53 -54.11 -22.85 20.50
C PHE A 53 -52.82 -23.61 20.17
N GLY A 54 -51.90 -23.55 21.14
CA GLY A 54 -50.70 -24.38 21.23
C GLY A 54 -49.76 -23.93 22.33
N LEU A 55 -50.28 -23.64 23.53
CA LEU A 55 -49.51 -23.37 24.74
C LEU A 55 -49.16 -24.71 25.39
N VAL A 56 -47.87 -25.02 25.53
CA VAL A 56 -47.41 -26.07 26.46
C VAL A 56 -46.25 -25.51 27.29
N LEU A 57 -46.55 -25.35 28.57
CA LEU A 57 -45.62 -25.17 29.68
C LEU A 57 -44.63 -26.33 29.77
N SER A 58 -43.39 -26.04 30.14
CA SER A 58 -42.75 -26.83 31.21
C SER A 58 -41.76 -25.97 31.99
N ALA A 59 -42.07 -25.80 33.26
CA ALA A 59 -41.16 -25.36 34.30
C ALA A 59 -40.60 -26.61 34.98
N ALA A 60 -39.33 -26.59 35.42
CA ALA A 60 -38.93 -26.92 36.80
C ALA A 60 -37.41 -27.13 36.96
N SER A 61 -36.91 -26.43 37.97
CA SER A 61 -35.97 -26.92 39.00
C SER A 61 -34.45 -26.98 38.74
N PHE A 62 -33.79 -25.95 39.28
CA PHE A 62 -32.92 -26.04 40.46
C PHE A 62 -32.12 -27.33 40.68
N ARG A 63 -30.79 -27.21 40.56
CA ARG A 63 -29.87 -27.86 41.51
C ARG A 63 -28.56 -27.06 41.65
N SER A 64 -28.37 -26.55 42.85
CA SER A 64 -27.12 -26.09 43.43
C SER A 64 -26.18 -27.28 43.68
N SER A 65 -24.87 -27.16 43.46
CA SER A 65 -23.83 -27.35 44.50
C SER A 65 -22.39 -27.42 43.96
N SER A 66 -21.50 -26.87 44.79
CA SER A 66 -20.07 -27.19 45.02
C SER A 66 -18.99 -26.77 44.02
N THR A 67 -18.22 -25.79 44.51
CA THR A 67 -16.77 -25.56 44.31
C THR A 67 -15.93 -26.82 44.59
N PRO A 68 -14.70 -26.92 44.05
CA PRO A 68 -13.55 -26.37 44.78
C PRO A 68 -12.55 -25.60 43.90
N SER A 69 -11.88 -24.68 44.61
CA SER A 69 -10.63 -23.98 44.31
C SER A 69 -9.54 -24.85 43.67
N ASN A 70 -8.87 -24.33 42.63
CA ASN A 70 -7.45 -24.56 42.47
C ASN A 70 -6.72 -23.31 41.96
N THR A 71 -5.92 -22.78 42.87
CA THR A 71 -4.90 -21.75 42.69
C THR A 71 -3.74 -22.28 41.85
N ARG A 72 -3.40 -21.60 40.76
CA ARG A 72 -2.00 -21.47 40.31
C ARG A 72 -1.85 -20.24 39.45
N GLY A 73 -1.26 -19.21 40.04
CA GLY A 73 -0.79 -18.04 39.31
C GLY A 73 0.35 -18.41 38.38
N TYR A 74 0.40 -17.75 37.22
CA TYR A 74 1.62 -17.58 36.46
C TYR A 74 1.82 -16.10 36.21
N ALA A 75 3.00 -15.67 36.63
CA ALA A 75 3.42 -14.30 36.74
C ALA A 75 3.68 -13.66 35.38
N SER A 76 3.29 -12.39 35.30
CA SER A 76 3.78 -11.39 34.35
C SER A 76 5.29 -11.27 34.40
N ASN A 77 5.94 -11.30 33.24
CA ASN A 77 7.38 -11.05 33.09
C ASN A 77 7.57 -9.73 32.31
N PRO A 78 8.03 -8.64 32.94
CA PRO A 78 8.51 -7.46 32.22
C PRO A 78 10.02 -7.56 31.98
N TYR A 79 10.41 -7.21 30.76
CA TYR A 79 11.79 -7.15 30.27
C TYR A 79 12.46 -5.88 30.81
N GLU A 80 13.41 -6.00 31.75
CA GLU A 80 14.28 -4.90 32.20
C GLU A 80 15.59 -4.88 31.38
N GLY A 81 15.95 -3.69 30.88
CA GLY A 81 17.24 -3.43 30.23
C GLY A 81 18.32 -3.00 31.23
N PRO A 82 19.62 -3.12 30.91
CA PRO A 82 20.67 -2.67 31.80
C PRO A 82 21.11 -1.23 31.47
N SER A 83 20.94 -0.34 32.44
CA SER A 83 21.72 0.89 32.62
C SER A 83 22.79 0.61 33.68
N ASP A 84 24.07 0.75 33.33
CA ASP A 84 25.15 0.71 34.33
C ASP A 84 25.98 1.99 34.27
N SER A 85 25.82 2.76 35.34
CA SER A 85 26.73 3.77 35.82
C SER A 85 26.80 3.53 37.32
N THR A 86 28.00 3.31 37.87
CA THR A 86 28.58 4.14 38.93
C THR A 86 29.90 3.56 39.44
N ARG A 87 30.88 4.47 39.39
CA ARG A 87 32.18 4.51 40.04
C ARG A 87 32.06 4.36 41.57
N THR A 88 32.87 3.49 42.19
CA THR A 88 33.28 3.69 43.60
C THR A 88 34.67 3.12 43.88
N ARG A 89 35.44 3.92 44.63
CA ARG A 89 36.80 3.68 45.14
C ARG A 89 36.83 2.54 46.15
N ALA A 90 37.93 1.80 46.17
CA ALA A 90 38.46 1.19 47.38
C ALA A 90 39.98 1.45 47.46
N ALA A 91 40.40 1.99 48.59
CA ALA A 91 41.79 2.21 48.97
C ALA A 91 42.28 1.00 49.76
N VAL A 92 43.54 0.59 49.55
CA VAL A 92 44.30 -0.23 50.50
C VAL A 92 45.70 0.36 50.57
N GLY A 93 46.08 0.81 51.76
CA GLY A 93 47.42 1.29 52.07
C GLY A 93 48.34 0.14 52.44
N VAL A 94 49.64 0.33 52.19
CA VAL A 94 50.70 -0.43 52.86
C VAL A 94 51.84 0.54 53.18
N SER A 95 52.32 0.37 54.41
CA SER A 95 53.22 1.21 55.17
C SER A 95 54.66 1.29 54.68
N SER A 96 55.30 2.39 55.06
CA SER A 96 56.71 2.70 54.98
C SER A 96 57.60 1.75 55.78
N SER A 97 58.76 1.40 55.22
CA SER A 97 59.96 1.11 56.00
C SER A 97 61.22 1.58 55.28
N THR A 98 62.07 2.19 56.09
CA THR A 98 63.28 2.94 55.82
C THR A 98 64.44 2.06 55.37
N SER A 99 65.20 2.49 54.37
CA SER A 99 66.61 2.14 54.23
C SER A 99 67.35 3.25 53.51
N SER A 100 68.04 4.03 54.33
CA SER A 100 69.11 4.96 53.99
C SER A 100 70.25 4.25 53.29
N MET A 101 70.67 4.72 52.10
CA MET A 101 72.07 4.75 51.70
C MET A 101 72.33 5.94 50.79
N SER A 102 73.26 6.76 51.27
CA SER A 102 73.79 7.98 50.69
C SER A 102 74.53 7.69 49.39
N PHE A 103 74.15 8.34 48.29
CA PHE A 103 75.04 8.50 47.14
C PHE A 103 74.91 9.90 46.53
N LEU A 104 76.08 10.43 46.22
CA LEU A 104 76.44 11.81 45.89
C LEU A 104 75.55 12.49 44.85
N SER A 105 75.18 13.74 45.14
CA SER A 105 74.70 14.74 44.16
C SER A 105 75.87 15.38 43.41
N PRO A 106 75.69 15.73 42.12
CA PRO A 106 76.29 16.93 41.53
C PRO A 106 75.21 17.95 41.07
N PRO A 107 75.60 19.20 40.74
CA PRO A 107 74.91 20.40 41.21
C PRO A 107 73.77 20.91 40.32
N HIS A 108 72.82 21.60 40.95
CA HIS A 108 71.84 22.46 40.31
C HIS A 108 72.49 23.65 39.59
N PRO A 109 71.92 24.13 38.47
CA PRO A 109 71.79 25.55 38.22
C PRO A 109 70.36 26.03 38.55
N ALA A 110 70.31 27.25 39.06
CA ALA A 110 69.20 27.88 39.74
C ALA A 110 68.04 28.34 38.82
N SER A 111 66.91 28.64 39.50
CA SER A 111 65.89 29.65 39.12
C SER A 111 65.02 29.30 37.90
N SER A 112 63.70 29.12 38.01
CA SER A 112 62.74 30.18 38.36
C SER A 112 61.30 29.62 38.37
N ALA A 113 60.39 30.41 38.93
CA ALA A 113 59.02 30.13 39.36
C ALA A 113 58.00 29.81 38.21
N PRO A 114 56.70 29.56 38.53
CA PRO A 114 55.79 28.73 37.75
C PRO A 114 55.15 29.46 36.57
N SER A 115 55.16 28.87 35.38
CA SER A 115 54.33 29.32 34.27
C SER A 115 53.03 28.53 34.25
N SER A 116 51.96 29.13 34.78
CA SER A 116 50.58 28.77 34.47
C SER A 116 50.42 28.61 32.96
N ILE A 117 50.07 27.42 32.47
CA ILE A 117 49.63 27.28 31.08
C ILE A 117 48.23 27.91 31.01
N PRO A 118 48.03 29.04 30.31
CA PRO A 118 46.69 29.53 30.10
C PRO A 118 45.96 28.48 29.25
N CYS A 119 44.91 27.89 29.82
CA CYS A 119 43.91 27.13 29.07
C CYS A 119 43.21 28.10 28.13
N GLN A 120 43.81 28.35 26.97
CA GLN A 120 43.22 29.13 25.88
C GLN A 120 42.10 28.27 25.27
N PRO A 121 40.83 28.69 25.33
CA PRO A 121 39.75 27.97 24.68
C PRO A 121 39.95 28.14 23.17
N PHE A 122 40.11 27.04 22.45
CA PHE A 122 40.06 26.95 20.98
C PHE A 122 40.86 28.03 20.23
N THR A 123 42.11 27.74 19.89
CA THR A 123 42.83 28.58 18.92
C THR A 123 42.10 28.59 17.57
N LEU A 124 41.92 29.76 16.95
CA LEU A 124 41.26 29.90 15.63
C LEU A 124 41.87 29.00 14.56
N ARG A 125 43.17 28.72 14.67
CA ARG A 125 43.90 27.78 13.80
C ARG A 125 43.41 26.33 13.97
N ALA A 126 43.18 25.88 15.21
CA ALA A 126 42.61 24.57 15.47
C ALA A 126 41.16 24.50 14.95
N GLY A 127 40.36 25.55 15.18
CA GLY A 127 39.00 25.65 14.63
C GLY A 127 38.96 25.54 13.09
N ALA A 128 39.89 26.21 12.40
CA ALA A 128 40.00 26.12 10.95
C ALA A 128 40.36 24.69 10.46
N ILE A 129 41.28 24.01 11.13
CA ILE A 129 41.67 22.63 10.79
C ILE A 129 40.49 21.66 11.01
N PHE A 130 39.77 21.79 12.11
CA PHE A 130 38.57 20.99 12.38
C PHE A 130 37.46 21.26 11.36
N ALA A 131 37.23 22.51 10.97
CA ALA A 131 36.23 22.85 9.96
C ALA A 131 36.58 22.27 8.57
N VAL A 132 37.84 22.38 8.15
CA VAL A 132 38.31 21.81 6.87
C VAL A 132 38.22 20.28 6.88
N THR A 133 38.67 19.65 7.98
CA THR A 133 38.60 18.19 8.14
C THR A 133 37.14 17.70 8.17
N GLY A 134 36.27 18.38 8.92
CA GLY A 134 34.84 18.09 8.99
C GLY A 134 34.13 18.26 7.65
N LEU A 135 34.45 19.31 6.89
CA LEU A 135 33.89 19.53 5.55
C LEU A 135 34.36 18.46 4.55
N GLY A 136 35.65 18.10 4.59
CA GLY A 136 36.20 17.01 3.78
C GLY A 136 35.54 15.66 4.08
N LEU A 137 35.36 15.34 5.36
CA LEU A 137 34.68 14.12 5.79
C LEU A 137 33.19 14.15 5.40
N TYR A 138 32.52 15.31 5.52
CA TYR A 138 31.14 15.48 5.09
C TYR A 138 30.97 15.22 3.59
N PHE A 139 31.82 15.80 2.74
CA PHE A 139 31.79 15.54 1.30
C PHE A 139 32.14 14.09 0.96
N TYR A 140 33.09 13.49 1.68
CA TYR A 140 33.43 12.07 1.52
C TYR A 140 32.22 11.18 1.85
N PHE A 141 31.59 11.37 3.01
CA PHE A 141 30.42 10.58 3.42
C PHE A 141 29.22 10.82 2.50
N GLN A 142 28.99 12.05 2.02
CA GLN A 142 27.92 12.33 1.05
C GLN A 142 28.15 11.58 -0.27
N LYS A 143 29.39 11.60 -0.78
CA LYS A 143 29.75 10.87 -2.01
C LYS A 143 29.65 9.36 -1.84
N GLU A 144 30.08 8.84 -0.70
CA GLU A 144 30.04 7.41 -0.43
C GLU A 144 28.62 6.90 -0.19
N LYS A 145 27.77 7.68 0.50
CA LYS A 145 26.33 7.39 0.60
C LYS A 145 25.66 7.31 -0.77
N ALA A 146 25.95 8.25 -1.67
CA ALA A 146 25.38 8.25 -3.02
C ALA A 146 25.80 7.00 -3.83
N LYS A 147 27.06 6.56 -3.73
CA LYS A 147 27.52 5.33 -4.39
C LYS A 147 26.86 4.08 -3.80
N ILE A 148 26.77 3.98 -2.47
CA ILE A 148 26.15 2.83 -1.81
C ILE A 148 24.67 2.75 -2.20
N GLN A 149 23.97 3.88 -2.28
CA GLN A 149 22.57 3.91 -2.70
C GLN A 149 22.41 3.48 -4.17
N ALA A 150 23.27 3.96 -5.07
CA ALA A 150 23.28 3.53 -6.46
C ALA A 150 23.58 2.02 -6.60
N HIS A 151 24.53 1.49 -5.83
CA HIS A 151 24.85 0.06 -5.84
C HIS A 151 23.69 -0.78 -5.29
N LYS A 152 23.05 -0.35 -4.19
CA LYS A 152 21.84 -1.00 -3.67
C LYS A 152 20.71 -0.97 -4.71
N GLU A 153 20.48 0.15 -5.38
CA GLU A 153 19.48 0.23 -6.47
C GLU A 153 19.81 -0.73 -7.61
N GLN A 154 21.09 -0.89 -7.96
CA GLN A 154 21.53 -1.87 -8.95
C GLN A 154 21.38 -3.32 -8.45
N GLU A 155 21.72 -3.61 -7.21
CA GLU A 155 21.52 -4.94 -6.59
C GLU A 155 20.04 -5.29 -6.51
N HIS A 156 19.17 -4.35 -6.10
CA HIS A 156 17.72 -4.53 -6.10
C HIS A 156 17.15 -4.64 -7.51
N ALA A 157 17.75 -3.97 -8.51
CA ALA A 157 17.36 -4.12 -9.91
C ALA A 157 17.83 -5.46 -10.52
N THR A 158 18.94 -6.01 -10.03
CA THR A 158 19.57 -7.24 -10.57
C THR A 158 19.19 -8.51 -9.80
N ALA A 159 18.65 -8.36 -8.58
CA ALA A 159 18.11 -9.46 -7.80
C ALA A 159 16.89 -10.06 -8.52
N LYS A 160 17.15 -11.03 -9.41
CA LYS A 160 16.15 -11.93 -9.97
C LYS A 160 15.62 -12.86 -8.87
N ILE A 161 14.83 -12.31 -7.97
CA ILE A 161 13.95 -13.07 -7.10
C ILE A 161 12.89 -13.67 -8.01
N GLY A 162 12.70 -14.99 -7.93
CA GLY A 162 11.64 -15.68 -8.68
C GLY A 162 10.31 -14.97 -8.46
N ARG A 163 9.63 -14.61 -9.55
CA ARG A 163 8.44 -13.77 -9.50
C ARG A 163 7.37 -14.47 -8.67
N PRO A 164 6.76 -13.80 -7.67
CA PRO A 164 5.62 -14.37 -6.99
C PRO A 164 4.48 -14.49 -8.01
N ASN A 165 4.04 -15.73 -8.26
CA ASN A 165 2.84 -15.97 -9.06
C ASN A 165 1.64 -15.50 -8.24
N ILE A 166 1.19 -14.28 -8.52
CA ILE A 166 0.08 -13.57 -7.88
C ILE A 166 -0.97 -13.33 -8.96
N GLY A 167 -2.21 -13.68 -8.64
CA GLY A 167 -3.31 -13.71 -9.59
C GLY A 167 -3.64 -15.14 -10.01
N GLY A 168 -4.81 -15.30 -10.61
CA GLY A 168 -5.34 -16.59 -11.05
C GLY A 168 -6.81 -16.49 -11.43
N PRO A 169 -7.37 -17.54 -12.03
CA PRO A 169 -8.76 -17.54 -12.44
C PRO A 169 -9.67 -17.48 -11.21
N PHE A 170 -10.65 -16.58 -11.24
CA PHE A 170 -11.66 -16.48 -10.20
C PHE A 170 -13.00 -16.09 -10.82
N VAL A 171 -14.07 -16.43 -10.11
CA VAL A 171 -15.44 -16.03 -10.45
C VAL A 171 -16.08 -15.57 -9.16
N LEU A 172 -16.52 -14.31 -9.15
CA LEU A 172 -17.18 -13.65 -8.04
C LEU A 172 -18.47 -12.97 -8.54
N THR A 173 -19.19 -12.35 -7.64
CA THR A 173 -20.42 -11.60 -7.92
C THR A 173 -20.16 -10.11 -7.70
N ASP A 174 -20.50 -9.29 -8.69
CA ASP A 174 -20.42 -7.83 -8.57
C ASP A 174 -21.53 -7.24 -7.69
N GLN A 175 -21.43 -5.96 -7.39
CA GLN A 175 -22.40 -5.23 -6.58
C GLN A 175 -23.78 -5.06 -7.28
N GLU A 176 -23.88 -5.38 -8.57
CA GLU A 176 -25.13 -5.44 -9.33
C GLU A 176 -25.74 -6.86 -9.36
N GLY A 177 -25.07 -7.87 -8.79
CA GLY A 177 -25.51 -9.26 -8.78
C GLY A 177 -25.15 -10.06 -10.04
N LYS A 178 -24.26 -9.55 -10.90
CA LYS A 178 -23.75 -10.25 -12.08
C LYS A 178 -22.47 -11.00 -11.74
N SER A 179 -22.20 -12.05 -12.50
CA SER A 179 -20.92 -12.77 -12.43
C SER A 179 -19.79 -11.88 -12.95
N PHE A 180 -18.70 -11.80 -12.21
CA PHE A 180 -17.47 -11.09 -12.57
C PHE A 180 -16.28 -12.04 -12.46
N SER A 181 -15.42 -12.05 -13.47
CA SER A 181 -14.28 -12.95 -13.58
C SER A 181 -12.98 -12.19 -13.84
N ASP A 182 -11.85 -12.90 -13.76
CA ASP A 182 -10.54 -12.35 -14.15
C ASP A 182 -10.51 -11.86 -15.62
N GLN A 183 -11.34 -12.45 -16.49
CA GLN A 183 -11.44 -12.07 -17.90
C GLN A 183 -12.04 -10.67 -18.09
N ASP A 184 -12.89 -10.22 -17.17
CA ASP A 184 -13.50 -8.89 -17.22
C ASP A 184 -12.50 -7.76 -16.89
N MET A 185 -11.36 -8.14 -16.28
CA MET A 185 -10.25 -7.24 -16.01
C MET A 185 -9.30 -7.08 -17.20
N VAL A 186 -9.34 -8.02 -18.15
CA VAL A 186 -8.45 -8.00 -19.33
C VAL A 186 -8.79 -6.81 -20.23
N GLY A 187 -7.75 -6.18 -20.78
CA GLY A 187 -7.84 -4.97 -21.60
C GLY A 187 -7.83 -3.66 -20.80
N LYS A 188 -7.85 -3.72 -19.47
CA LYS A 188 -7.80 -2.53 -18.59
C LYS A 188 -6.76 -2.70 -17.49
N TRP A 189 -6.15 -1.59 -17.11
CA TRP A 189 -5.37 -1.55 -15.88
C TRP A 189 -6.30 -1.67 -14.70
N SER A 190 -6.03 -2.60 -13.79
CA SER A 190 -6.89 -2.84 -12.64
C SER A 190 -6.10 -2.67 -11.34
N LEU A 191 -6.73 -2.03 -10.35
CA LEU A 191 -6.16 -1.84 -9.02
C LEU A 191 -7.04 -2.57 -8.02
N VAL A 192 -6.56 -3.70 -7.51
CA VAL A 192 -7.32 -4.61 -6.66
C VAL A 192 -6.97 -4.37 -5.20
N TYR A 193 -8.00 -4.19 -4.37
CA TYR A 193 -7.88 -4.07 -2.92
C TYR A 193 -8.74 -5.13 -2.23
N PHE A 194 -8.18 -5.77 -1.20
CA PHE A 194 -8.87 -6.75 -0.38
C PHE A 194 -9.23 -6.10 0.96
N GLY A 195 -10.51 -6.12 1.33
CA GLY A 195 -11.00 -5.52 2.57
C GLY A 195 -12.35 -6.09 2.99
N PHE A 196 -13.06 -5.41 3.88
CA PHE A 196 -14.43 -5.79 4.29
C PHE A 196 -15.18 -4.54 4.75
N THR A 197 -16.51 -4.52 4.64
CA THR A 197 -17.30 -3.28 4.83
C THR A 197 -17.34 -2.81 6.29
N ASN A 198 -17.12 -3.72 7.24
CA ASN A 198 -17.15 -3.45 8.68
C ASN A 198 -15.77 -3.08 9.27
N CYS A 199 -14.79 -2.74 8.45
CA CYS A 199 -13.47 -2.35 8.95
C CYS A 199 -13.54 -0.95 9.59
N PRO A 200 -13.09 -0.77 10.84
CA PRO A 200 -13.38 0.45 11.59
C PRO A 200 -12.58 1.66 11.10
N ASP A 201 -11.39 1.48 10.51
CA ASP A 201 -10.54 2.61 10.12
C ASP A 201 -9.65 2.40 8.89
N ILE A 202 -9.03 1.22 8.71
CA ILE A 202 -8.01 1.05 7.66
C ILE A 202 -8.61 0.99 6.25
N CYS A 203 -9.70 0.26 6.03
CA CYS A 203 -10.28 0.13 4.68
C CYS A 203 -10.79 1.46 4.10
N PRO A 204 -11.55 2.30 4.83
CA PRO A 204 -11.96 3.60 4.32
C PRO A 204 -10.77 4.49 3.94
N GLU A 205 -9.73 4.55 4.79
CA GLU A 205 -8.51 5.34 4.53
C GLU A 205 -7.83 4.90 3.22
N GLU A 206 -7.71 3.59 3.01
CA GLU A 206 -7.09 3.02 1.82
C GLU A 206 -7.95 3.24 0.56
N LEU A 207 -9.28 3.13 0.64
CA LEU A 207 -10.18 3.41 -0.49
C LEU A 207 -10.16 4.88 -0.91
N ASP A 208 -10.11 5.81 0.04
CA ASP A 208 -9.95 7.25 -0.25
C ASP A 208 -8.62 7.51 -0.97
N LYS A 209 -7.53 6.92 -0.49
CA LYS A 209 -6.22 7.00 -1.12
C LYS A 209 -6.25 6.46 -2.55
N MET A 210 -6.92 5.33 -2.78
CA MET A 210 -7.12 4.76 -4.11
C MET A 210 -7.89 5.71 -5.03
N GLY A 211 -8.94 6.36 -4.53
CA GLY A 211 -9.72 7.34 -5.29
C GLY A 211 -8.88 8.52 -5.76
N LEU A 212 -7.99 9.04 -4.89
CA LEU A 212 -7.05 10.10 -5.27
C LEU A 212 -6.09 9.66 -6.37
N VAL A 213 -5.53 8.46 -6.26
CA VAL A 213 -4.60 7.89 -7.25
C VAL A 213 -5.29 7.70 -8.60
N VAL A 214 -6.46 7.06 -8.63
CA VAL A 214 -7.20 6.82 -9.89
C VAL A 214 -7.54 8.14 -10.57
N LYS A 215 -8.03 9.13 -9.81
CA LYS A 215 -8.36 10.46 -10.36
C LYS A 215 -7.13 11.19 -10.89
N ALA A 216 -5.99 11.10 -10.20
CA ALA A 216 -4.75 11.72 -10.64
C ALA A 216 -4.23 11.08 -11.93
N ILE A 217 -4.25 9.75 -12.03
CA ILE A 217 -3.84 9.02 -13.23
C ILE A 217 -4.76 9.31 -14.42
N SER A 218 -6.09 9.27 -14.24
CA SER A 218 -7.03 9.63 -15.31
C SER A 218 -6.78 11.05 -15.83
N LYS A 219 -6.40 11.99 -14.97
CA LYS A 219 -6.07 13.37 -15.36
C LYS A 219 -4.71 13.46 -16.08
N SER A 220 -3.68 12.79 -15.57
CA SER A 220 -2.30 12.91 -16.05
C SER A 220 -2.04 12.10 -17.33
N HIS A 221 -2.57 10.88 -17.41
CA HIS A 221 -2.29 9.93 -18.49
C HIS A 221 -3.47 9.68 -19.44
N LYS A 222 -4.67 10.20 -19.13
CA LYS A 222 -5.91 9.95 -19.90
C LYS A 222 -6.24 8.46 -20.06
N ILE A 223 -5.87 7.66 -19.06
CA ILE A 223 -6.13 6.23 -18.97
C ILE A 223 -7.00 6.01 -17.73
N ASP A 224 -8.09 5.27 -17.90
CA ASP A 224 -8.95 4.89 -16.80
C ASP A 224 -8.49 3.57 -16.20
N ILE A 225 -8.08 3.62 -14.94
CA ILE A 225 -7.82 2.43 -14.11
C ILE A 225 -9.15 1.95 -13.56
N LEU A 226 -9.34 0.63 -13.53
CA LEU A 226 -10.47 -0.04 -12.91
C LEU A 226 -10.14 -0.33 -11.43
N PRO A 227 -10.68 0.46 -10.47
CA PRO A 227 -10.55 0.12 -9.06
C PRO A 227 -11.51 -1.03 -8.70
N ILE A 228 -10.99 -2.02 -7.99
CA ILE A 228 -11.74 -3.23 -7.60
C ILE A 228 -11.58 -3.43 -6.09
N PHE A 229 -12.70 -3.57 -5.40
CA PHE A 229 -12.78 -3.94 -3.99
C PHE A 229 -13.27 -5.40 -3.89
N ILE A 230 -12.51 -6.26 -3.21
CA ILE A 230 -12.90 -7.66 -2.96
C ILE A 230 -13.10 -7.84 -1.47
N THR A 231 -14.29 -8.29 -1.06
CA THR A 231 -14.54 -8.59 0.36
C THR A 231 -13.78 -9.84 0.82
N CYS A 232 -13.24 -9.79 2.03
CA CYS A 232 -12.69 -10.93 2.76
C CYS A 232 -13.71 -11.55 3.73
N ASP A 233 -14.90 -10.97 3.87
CA ASP A 233 -15.93 -11.39 4.82
C ASP A 233 -17.31 -11.58 4.17
N PRO A 234 -17.49 -12.64 3.35
CA PRO A 234 -18.74 -12.90 2.66
C PRO A 234 -19.91 -13.26 3.59
N ALA A 235 -19.68 -13.50 4.89
CA ALA A 235 -20.74 -13.81 5.84
C ALA A 235 -21.58 -12.57 6.21
N ARG A 236 -20.96 -11.38 6.21
CA ARG A 236 -21.62 -10.09 6.52
C ARG A 236 -21.79 -9.25 5.25
N ASP A 237 -20.84 -9.33 4.33
CA ASP A 237 -20.77 -8.48 3.14
C ASP A 237 -21.61 -9.06 1.97
N ASN A 238 -22.93 -8.96 2.11
CA ASN A 238 -23.86 -9.26 1.02
C ASN A 238 -23.72 -8.26 -0.14
N VAL A 239 -24.20 -8.63 -1.34
CA VAL A 239 -24.18 -7.78 -2.55
C VAL A 239 -24.72 -6.36 -2.27
N GLN A 240 -25.82 -6.25 -1.52
CA GLN A 240 -26.42 -4.96 -1.16
C GLN A 240 -25.55 -4.13 -0.21
N ALA A 241 -24.88 -4.77 0.76
CA ALA A 241 -24.00 -4.11 1.70
C ALA A 241 -22.74 -3.58 1.00
N VAL A 242 -22.12 -4.43 0.17
CA VAL A 242 -20.98 -4.04 -0.67
C VAL A 242 -21.37 -2.89 -1.60
N LYS A 243 -22.54 -2.95 -2.24
CA LYS A 243 -23.03 -1.87 -3.10
C LYS A 243 -23.16 -0.54 -2.36
N ALA A 244 -23.78 -0.53 -1.18
CA ALA A 244 -23.92 0.67 -0.37
C ALA A 244 -22.53 1.23 0.01
N TYR A 245 -21.61 0.34 0.40
CA TYR A 245 -20.26 0.73 0.81
C TYR A 245 -19.46 1.35 -0.35
N VAL A 246 -19.41 0.71 -1.52
CA VAL A 246 -18.58 1.21 -2.64
C VAL A 246 -19.10 2.52 -3.25
N GLN A 247 -20.40 2.80 -3.12
CA GLN A 247 -21.02 4.03 -3.63
C GLN A 247 -20.54 5.30 -2.93
N ASP A 248 -20.08 5.20 -1.69
CA ASP A 248 -19.64 6.34 -0.89
C ASP A 248 -18.21 6.81 -1.26
N PHE A 249 -17.40 5.98 -1.92
CA PHE A 249 -16.00 6.26 -2.21
C PHE A 249 -15.77 6.74 -3.65
N ILE A 250 -15.76 5.81 -4.62
CA ILE A 250 -15.34 6.08 -6.00
C ILE A 250 -16.46 5.60 -6.94
N PRO A 251 -17.00 6.46 -7.84
CA PRO A 251 -18.09 6.08 -8.73
C PRO A 251 -17.78 4.92 -9.70
N SER A 252 -16.49 4.68 -10.01
CA SER A 252 -16.01 3.60 -10.87
C SER A 252 -15.57 2.35 -10.10
N LEU A 253 -15.74 2.31 -8.77
CA LEU A 253 -15.37 1.17 -7.93
C LEU A 253 -16.29 -0.01 -8.17
N VAL A 254 -15.69 -1.13 -8.55
CA VAL A 254 -16.38 -2.42 -8.64
C VAL A 254 -16.17 -3.16 -7.33
N GLY A 255 -17.26 -3.46 -6.63
CA GLY A 255 -17.27 -4.25 -5.41
C GLY A 255 -17.63 -5.70 -5.71
N LEU A 256 -16.76 -6.63 -5.31
CA LEU A 256 -16.92 -8.06 -5.53
C LEU A 256 -17.16 -8.79 -4.21
N THR A 257 -18.16 -9.67 -4.22
CA THR A 257 -18.49 -10.61 -3.15
C THR A 257 -18.77 -12.00 -3.73
N GLY A 258 -19.04 -12.99 -2.88
CA GLY A 258 -19.29 -14.36 -3.34
C GLY A 258 -19.47 -15.34 -2.19
N THR A 259 -19.36 -16.63 -2.51
CA THR A 259 -19.35 -17.66 -1.48
C THR A 259 -18.03 -17.66 -0.71
N TYR A 260 -18.02 -18.16 0.51
CA TYR A 260 -16.79 -18.30 1.30
C TYR A 260 -15.71 -19.10 0.56
N GLU A 261 -16.10 -20.14 -0.19
CA GLU A 261 -15.15 -20.92 -0.99
C GLU A 261 -14.53 -20.12 -2.13
N ASP A 262 -15.32 -19.30 -2.82
CA ASP A 262 -14.83 -18.53 -3.97
C ASP A 262 -13.94 -17.37 -3.53
N ILE A 263 -14.30 -16.69 -2.44
CA ILE A 263 -13.43 -15.69 -1.80
C ILE A 263 -12.13 -16.35 -1.34
N LYS A 264 -12.20 -17.52 -0.68
CA LYS A 264 -11.00 -18.25 -0.25
C LYS A 264 -10.10 -18.65 -1.43
N LYS A 265 -10.66 -19.09 -2.55
CA LYS A 265 -9.91 -19.38 -3.79
C LYS A 265 -9.26 -18.11 -4.34
N CYS A 266 -10.00 -17.00 -4.40
CA CYS A 266 -9.50 -15.71 -4.86
C CYS A 266 -8.35 -15.21 -3.98
N CYS A 267 -8.53 -15.14 -2.66
CA CYS A 267 -7.48 -14.75 -1.71
C CYS A 267 -6.24 -15.64 -1.86
N LYS A 268 -6.41 -16.95 -2.05
CA LYS A 268 -5.28 -17.87 -2.29
C LYS A 268 -4.54 -17.57 -3.59
N ALA A 269 -5.24 -17.26 -4.68
CA ALA A 269 -4.64 -16.89 -5.96
C ALA A 269 -3.82 -15.59 -5.86
N TYR A 270 -4.31 -14.62 -5.10
CA TYR A 270 -3.61 -13.36 -4.83
C TYR A 270 -2.62 -13.45 -3.66
N ARG A 271 -2.47 -14.62 -3.02
CA ARG A 271 -1.64 -14.85 -1.82
C ARG A 271 -2.00 -13.92 -0.65
N VAL A 272 -3.25 -13.51 -0.57
CA VAL A 272 -3.81 -12.74 0.53
C VAL A 272 -4.14 -13.68 1.67
N TYR A 273 -3.52 -13.43 2.82
CA TYR A 273 -3.91 -14.08 4.06
C TYR A 273 -5.17 -13.40 4.59
N PHE A 274 -6.15 -14.20 5.00
CA PHE A 274 -7.28 -13.74 5.79
C PHE A 274 -7.52 -14.70 6.95
N SER A 275 -7.87 -14.15 8.11
CA SER A 275 -8.17 -14.93 9.31
C SER A 275 -9.47 -14.43 9.94
N THR A 276 -10.41 -15.35 10.11
CA THR A 276 -11.66 -15.11 10.82
C THR A 276 -11.56 -15.75 12.20
N PRO A 277 -11.96 -15.09 13.29
CA PRO A 277 -11.95 -15.69 14.62
C PRO A 277 -12.79 -16.99 14.67
N PRO A 278 -12.32 -18.05 15.34
CA PRO A 278 -12.93 -19.38 15.28
C PRO A 278 -14.35 -19.47 15.85
N ASP A 279 -14.73 -18.56 16.75
CA ASP A 279 -16.06 -18.52 17.40
C ASP A 279 -16.97 -17.42 16.83
N ALA A 280 -16.55 -16.76 15.74
CA ALA A 280 -17.27 -15.64 15.16
C ALA A 280 -18.61 -16.07 14.54
N LYS A 281 -19.70 -15.49 15.04
CA LYS A 281 -21.01 -15.58 14.37
C LYS A 281 -21.20 -14.39 13.43
N PRO A 282 -21.95 -14.52 12.33
CA PRO A 282 -22.25 -13.42 11.42
C PRO A 282 -22.96 -12.22 12.09
N THR A 283 -23.58 -12.45 13.25
CA THR A 283 -24.25 -11.42 14.05
C THR A 283 -23.31 -10.66 14.98
N ASP A 284 -22.12 -11.18 15.21
CA ASP A 284 -21.14 -10.59 16.12
C ASP A 284 -20.24 -9.62 15.36
N ASP A 285 -19.79 -8.58 16.05
CA ASP A 285 -18.80 -7.67 15.50
C ASP A 285 -17.40 -8.23 15.72
N TYR A 286 -16.84 -8.86 14.68
CA TYR A 286 -15.48 -9.36 14.67
C TYR A 286 -14.62 -8.67 13.61
N LEU A 287 -13.33 -8.63 13.88
CA LEU A 287 -12.33 -8.16 12.93
C LEU A 287 -11.80 -9.34 12.13
N VAL A 288 -11.64 -9.12 10.84
CA VAL A 288 -10.94 -10.04 9.94
C VAL A 288 -9.58 -9.44 9.65
N ASP A 289 -8.52 -10.17 9.99
CA ASP A 289 -7.17 -9.78 9.57
C ASP A 289 -7.08 -9.97 8.05
N HIS A 290 -6.70 -8.94 7.31
CA HIS A 290 -6.51 -9.02 5.86
C HIS A 290 -5.28 -8.22 5.39
N SER A 291 -4.83 -8.53 4.18
CA SER A 291 -3.76 -7.81 3.50
C SER A 291 -4.17 -6.37 3.15
N ILE A 292 -3.35 -5.39 3.53
CA ILE A 292 -3.54 -3.95 3.28
C ILE A 292 -2.76 -3.44 2.06
N PHE A 293 -2.61 -4.30 1.05
CA PHE A 293 -1.87 -4.01 -0.18
C PHE A 293 -2.85 -3.76 -1.34
N PHE A 294 -2.54 -2.77 -2.18
CA PHE A 294 -3.13 -2.67 -3.51
C PHE A 294 -2.32 -3.49 -4.51
N TYR A 295 -2.99 -4.32 -5.29
CA TYR A 295 -2.37 -5.09 -6.36
C TYR A 295 -2.66 -4.41 -7.70
N LEU A 296 -1.59 -3.98 -8.38
CA LEU A 296 -1.70 -3.45 -9.73
C LEU A 296 -1.60 -4.61 -10.74
N MET A 297 -2.64 -4.73 -11.56
CA MET A 297 -2.74 -5.71 -12.63
C MET A 297 -2.66 -4.97 -13.97
N ASP A 298 -1.89 -5.54 -14.91
CA ASP A 298 -1.79 -5.03 -16.27
C ASP A 298 -3.03 -5.41 -17.11
N PRO A 299 -3.19 -4.83 -18.32
CA PRO A 299 -4.26 -5.22 -19.25
C PRO A 299 -4.23 -6.67 -19.71
N ASN A 300 -3.15 -7.41 -19.47
CA ASN A 300 -3.07 -8.84 -19.76
C ASN A 300 -3.51 -9.70 -18.56
N GLY A 301 -3.93 -9.08 -17.45
CA GLY A 301 -4.28 -9.78 -16.21
C GLY A 301 -3.07 -10.29 -15.42
N LYS A 302 -1.85 -9.82 -15.73
CA LYS A 302 -0.63 -10.16 -15.00
C LYS A 302 -0.38 -9.18 -13.86
N PHE A 303 0.19 -9.69 -12.77
CA PHE A 303 0.64 -8.87 -11.65
C PHE A 303 1.86 -8.01 -12.02
N VAL A 304 1.79 -6.72 -11.65
CA VAL A 304 2.82 -5.70 -11.93
C VAL A 304 3.58 -5.32 -10.67
N ASP A 305 2.86 -4.84 -9.66
CA ASP A 305 3.42 -4.36 -8.39
C ASP A 305 2.35 -4.35 -7.29
N ALA A 306 2.80 -4.29 -6.03
CA ALA A 306 1.94 -4.18 -4.86
C ALA A 306 2.32 -2.94 -4.03
N PHE A 307 1.32 -2.14 -3.65
CA PHE A 307 1.50 -0.91 -2.89
C PHE A 307 0.94 -1.07 -1.48
N GLY A 308 1.79 -0.94 -0.46
CA GLY A 308 1.37 -1.03 0.94
C GLY A 308 0.96 0.32 1.52
N ARG A 309 0.36 0.27 2.73
CA ARG A 309 -0.06 1.45 3.50
C ARG A 309 1.03 2.50 3.71
N SER A 310 2.29 2.10 3.83
CA SER A 310 3.42 3.02 4.03
C SER A 310 3.66 3.95 2.82
N MET A 311 3.10 3.65 1.66
CA MET A 311 3.24 4.42 0.44
C MET A 311 2.14 5.49 0.34
N GLY A 312 2.55 6.76 0.21
CA GLY A 312 1.62 7.86 0.04
C GLY A 312 1.00 7.90 -1.37
N PRO A 313 -0.15 8.59 -1.56
CA PRO A 313 -0.87 8.62 -2.84
C PRO A 313 -0.01 9.13 -4.00
N VAL A 314 0.81 10.15 -3.77
CA VAL A 314 1.69 10.73 -4.81
C VAL A 314 2.80 9.75 -5.21
N GLU A 315 3.32 8.97 -4.27
CA GLU A 315 4.34 7.95 -4.60
C GLU A 315 3.72 6.81 -5.43
N VAL A 316 2.52 6.35 -5.05
CA VAL A 316 1.76 5.36 -5.82
C VAL A 316 1.48 5.88 -7.23
N GLU A 317 0.98 7.10 -7.37
CA GLU A 317 0.73 7.76 -8.66
C GLU A 317 2.00 7.76 -9.53
N ASN A 318 3.13 8.20 -8.97
CA ASN A 318 4.40 8.25 -9.70
C ASN A 318 4.88 6.86 -10.16
N LYS A 319 4.68 5.83 -9.35
CA LYS A 319 5.03 4.45 -9.74
C LYS A 319 4.12 3.93 -10.83
N ILE A 320 2.81 4.09 -10.68
CA ILE A 320 1.83 3.69 -11.70
C ILE A 320 2.11 4.43 -13.02
N GLY A 321 2.35 5.74 -12.97
CA GLY A 321 2.69 6.55 -14.15
C GLY A 321 3.93 6.05 -14.89
N LYS A 322 4.95 5.57 -14.16
CA LYS A 322 6.12 4.91 -14.76
C LYS A 322 5.72 3.62 -15.46
N TYR A 323 4.92 2.76 -14.83
CA TYR A 323 4.45 1.51 -15.44
C TYR A 323 3.62 1.76 -16.70
N LEU A 324 2.71 2.74 -16.69
CA LEU A 324 1.94 3.17 -17.85
C LEU A 324 2.83 3.69 -18.98
N SER A 325 3.81 4.53 -18.64
CA SER A 325 4.74 5.08 -19.62
C SER A 325 5.59 4.00 -20.30
N LEU A 326 5.94 2.94 -19.56
CA LEU A 326 6.73 1.84 -20.07
C LEU A 326 5.89 0.91 -20.95
N TRP A 327 4.66 0.63 -20.52
CA TRP A 327 3.69 -0.14 -21.31
C TRP A 327 3.43 0.49 -22.69
N ASN A 328 3.30 1.82 -22.73
CA ASN A 328 3.14 2.54 -24.00
C ASN A 328 4.37 2.46 -24.90
N GLN A 329 5.57 2.27 -24.34
CA GLN A 329 6.81 2.12 -25.12
C GLN A 329 6.96 0.72 -25.73
N THR A 330 6.32 -0.29 -25.15
CA THR A 330 6.37 -1.68 -25.65
C THR A 330 5.21 -2.07 -26.54
N ASP A 331 4.40 -1.10 -26.98
CA ASP A 331 3.18 -1.32 -27.76
C ASP A 331 2.24 -2.36 -27.14
N GLY A 332 2.27 -2.53 -25.81
CA GLY A 332 1.48 -3.54 -25.08
C GLY A 332 1.80 -5.00 -25.43
N LYS A 333 2.91 -5.28 -26.13
CA LYS A 333 3.30 -6.65 -26.56
C LYS A 333 4.04 -7.42 -25.48
N GLU A 334 4.77 -6.70 -24.63
CA GLU A 334 5.45 -7.25 -23.47
C GLU A 334 4.87 -6.53 -22.25
N GLY A 335 4.21 -7.30 -21.38
CA GLY A 335 3.72 -6.73 -20.13
C GLY A 335 4.89 -6.26 -19.29
N TRP A 336 4.67 -5.37 -18.32
CA TRP A 336 5.72 -4.98 -17.36
C TRP A 336 6.45 -6.20 -16.78
N SER A 337 5.69 -7.28 -16.54
CA SER A 337 6.20 -8.55 -16.06
C SER A 337 7.24 -9.18 -17.00
N ASP A 338 7.27 -8.85 -18.29
CA ASP A 338 8.16 -9.46 -19.29
C ASP A 338 9.45 -8.64 -19.52
N MET A 339 9.44 -7.34 -19.18
CA MET A 339 10.55 -6.39 -19.45
C MET A 339 11.70 -6.37 -18.42
N LYS A 340 11.58 -7.10 -17.30
CA LYS A 340 12.57 -7.12 -16.21
C LYS A 340 13.23 -8.48 -15.99
#